data_AF-A0A934YWR6-F1
#
_entry.id   AF-A0A934YWR6-F1
#
_cell.length_a   1.000
_cell.length_b   1.000
_cell.length_c   1.000
_cell.angle_alpha   90.00
_cell.angle_beta   90.00
_cell.angle_gamma   90.00
#
_symmetry.space_group_name_H-M   'P 1'
#
loop_
_entity.id
_entity.type
_entity.pdbx_description
1 polymer ?
#
loop_
_entity_poly.entity_id
_entity_poly.type
_entity_poly.pdbx_seq_one_letter_code
_entity_poly.pdbx_strand_id
1 'polypeptide(L)' 'MLQFNGENGMGTIELLDLTGRIVMQETRNLSQGGTYRFDLPATVTSGTYVFRVVTENDRVAKRVVVQ' A
#
# COMPACT_ATOMS: atom_id res chain seq x y z
N MET A 1 -6.20 -6.34 -0.23
CA MET A 1 -6.36 -5.70 -1.55
C MET A 1 -6.90 -4.28 -1.38
N LEU A 2 -6.46 -3.37 -2.24
CA LEU A 2 -6.85 -1.96 -2.28
C LEU A 2 -7.07 -1.56 -3.74
N GLN A 3 -8.23 -0.97 -4.03
CA GLN A 3 -8.51 -0.43 -5.36
C GLN A 3 -7.92 0.98 -5.46
N PHE A 4 -7.28 1.28 -6.58
CA PHE A 4 -6.73 2.58 -6.90
C PHE A 4 -7.43 3.15 -8.13
N ASN A 5 -8.02 4.32 -7.99
CA ASN A 5 -8.75 5.00 -9.06
C ASN A 5 -8.07 6.29 -9.53
N GLY A 6 -6.84 6.53 -9.08
CA GLY A 6 -6.01 7.66 -9.50
C GLY A 6 -5.42 7.47 -10.89
N GLU A 7 -4.59 8.43 -11.29
CA GLU A 7 -3.97 8.45 -12.61
C GLU A 7 -2.99 7.29 -12.82
N ASN A 8 -2.90 6.83 -14.07
CA ASN A 8 -1.90 5.86 -14.48
C ASN A 8 -0.49 6.46 -14.29
N GLY A 9 0.45 5.67 -13.78
CA GLY A 9 1.83 6.13 -13.68
C GLY A 9 2.66 5.31 -12.73
N MET A 10 3.93 5.69 -12.58
CA MET A 10 4.79 5.11 -11.57
C MET A 10 4.28 5.51 -10.19
N GLY A 11 4.11 4.54 -9.30
CA GLY A 11 3.72 4.81 -7.93
C GLY A 11 4.30 3.78 -6.97
N THR A 12 4.14 4.07 -5.69
CA THR A 12 4.66 3.26 -4.60
C THR A 12 3.50 2.68 -3.81
N ILE A 13 3.64 1.41 -3.48
CA ILE A 13 2.73 0.65 -2.66
C ILE A 13 3.42 0.40 -1.34
N GLU A 14 2.84 0.83 -0.23
CA GLU A 14 3.49 0.89 1.05
C GLU A 14 2.64 0.25 2.15
N LEU A 15 3.32 -0.39 3.09
CA LEU A 15 2.75 -0.84 4.35
C LEU A 15 3.41 -0.06 5.49
N LEU A 16 2.60 0.60 6.30
CA LEU A 16 3.06 1.41 7.43
C LEU A 16 2.55 0.87 8.75
N ASP A 17 3.37 0.94 9.80
CA ASP A 17 2.88 0.70 11.16
C ASP A 17 2.05 1.89 11.68
N LEU A 18 1.48 1.76 12.89
CA LEU A 18 0.67 2.82 13.50
C LEU A 18 1.45 4.09 13.85
N THR A 19 2.78 4.03 13.88
CA THR A 19 3.64 5.21 14.07
C THR A 19 3.89 5.96 12.76
N GLY A 20 3.43 5.41 11.63
CA GLY A 20 3.66 5.97 10.30
C GLY A 20 5.02 5.57 9.72
N ARG A 21 5.72 4.61 10.31
CA ARG A 21 6.96 4.07 9.74
C ARG A 21 6.64 3.11 8.60
N ILE A 22 7.32 3.28 7.47
CA ILE A 22 7.26 2.32 6.36
C ILE A 22 7.94 1.02 6.81
N VAL A 23 7.15 -0.05 6.85
CA VAL A 23 7.61 -1.41 7.14
C VAL A 23 8.02 -2.12 5.86
N MET A 24 7.35 -1.79 4.74
CA MET A 24 7.68 -2.30 3.41
C MET A 24 7.15 -1.36 2.33
N GLN A 25 7.83 -1.34 1.19
CA GLN A 25 7.40 -0.62 -0.01
C GLN A 25 7.78 -1.37 -1.30
N GLU A 26 6.98 -1.16 -2.35
CA GLU A 26 7.23 -1.64 -3.71
C GLU A 26 6.87 -0.53 -4.70
N THR A 27 7.76 -0.22 -5.64
CA THR A 27 7.47 0.73 -6.72
C THR A 27 7.13 -0.03 -7.99
N ARG A 28 6.02 0.32 -8.65
CA ARG A 28 5.62 -0.23 -9.95
C ARG A 28 4.74 0.72 -10.74
N ASN A 29 4.49 0.37 -12.00
CA ASN A 29 3.46 1.04 -12.79
C ASN A 29 2.09 0.67 -12.24
N LEU A 30 1.33 1.70 -11.89
CA LEU A 30 -0.04 1.62 -11.44
C LEU A 30 -0.97 2.05 -12.58
N SER A 31 -2.05 1.30 -12.75
CA SER A 31 -3.19 1.63 -13.58
C SER A 31 -4.38 2.10 -12.74
N GLN A 32 -5.11 3.06 -13.29
CA GLN A 32 -6.43 3.50 -12.86
C GLN A 32 -7.40 2.32 -12.86
N GLY A 33 -8.21 2.21 -11.81
CA GLY A 33 -9.11 1.08 -11.58
C GLY A 33 -8.39 -0.20 -11.13
N GLY A 34 -7.05 -0.17 -11.03
CA GLY A 34 -6.24 -1.31 -10.64
C GLY A 34 -6.52 -1.75 -9.21
N THR A 35 -6.53 -3.07 -8.98
CA THR A 35 -6.57 -3.63 -7.63
C THR A 35 -5.18 -4.09 -7.24
N TYR A 36 -4.64 -3.50 -6.19
CA TYR A 36 -3.33 -3.84 -5.68
C TYR A 36 -3.42 -4.71 -4.44
N ARG A 37 -2.65 -5.79 -4.50
CA ARG A 37 -2.35 -6.64 -3.35
C ARG A 37 -0.90 -6.45 -2.95
N PHE A 38 -0.66 -6.83 -1.71
CA PHE A 38 0.62 -6.76 -1.07
C PHE A 38 0.82 -8.09 -0.36
N ASP A 39 1.85 -8.82 -0.77
CA ASP A 39 2.20 -10.08 -0.12
C ASP A 39 3.03 -9.70 1.12
N LEU A 40 2.51 -10.04 2.30
CA LEU A 40 3.17 -9.69 3.56
C LEU A 40 4.42 -10.56 3.73
N PRO A 41 5.61 -9.97 3.94
CA PRO A 41 6.79 -10.75 4.23
C PRO A 41 6.67 -11.38 5.62
N ALA A 42 7.31 -12.53 5.82
CA ALA A 42 7.24 -13.29 7.07
C ALA A 42 7.74 -12.53 8.31
N THR A 43 8.44 -11.41 8.11
CA THR A 43 8.93 -10.53 9.17
C THR A 43 7.87 -9.56 9.70
N VAL A 44 6.73 -9.41 9.02
CA VAL A 44 5.62 -8.60 9.52
C VAL A 44 4.93 -9.36 10.64
N THR A 45 4.97 -8.78 11.83
CA THR A 45 4.30 -9.34 13.00
C THR A 45 2.81 -9.00 13.01
N SER A 46 2.03 -9.79 13.74
CA SER A 46 0.61 -9.52 13.96
C SER A 46 0.43 -8.11 14.55
N GLY A 47 -0.54 -7.37 14.03
CA GLY A 47 -0.71 -5.96 14.36
C GLY A 47 -1.61 -5.21 13.39
N THR A 48 -1.83 -3.92 13.68
CA THR A 48 -2.55 -3.03 12.77
C THR A 48 -1.58 -2.22 11.93
N TYR A 49 -1.82 -2.17 10.63
CA TYR A 49 -1.02 -1.45 9.67
C TYR A 49 -1.91 -0.58 8.76
N VAL A 50 -1.29 0.35 8.05
CA VAL A 50 -1.89 1.11 6.96
C VAL A 50 -1.30 0.61 5.65
N PHE A 51 -2.15 0.04 4.81
CA PHE A 51 -1.82 -0.28 3.44
C PHE A 51 -2.18 0.90 2.55
N ARG A 52 -1.21 1.50 1.85
CA ARG A 52 -1.44 2.64 0.97
C ARG A 52 -0.79 2.48 -0.39
N VAL A 53 -1.36 3.18 -1.35
CA VAL A 53 -0.85 3.30 -2.72
C VAL A 53 -0.73 4.80 -2.99
N VAL A 54 0.43 5.23 -3.46
CA VAL A 54 0.80 6.64 -3.65
C VAL A 54 1.35 6.82 -5.07
N THR A 55 0.87 7.85 -5.77
CA THR A 55 1.48 8.41 -6.97
C THR A 55 1.88 9.86 -6.70
N GLU A 56 2.42 10.53 -7.71
CA GLU A 56 2.70 11.97 -7.63
C GLU A 56 1.45 12.80 -7.29
N ASN A 57 0.29 12.43 -7.87
CA ASN A 57 -0.93 13.22 -7.81
C ASN A 57 -2.02 12.62 -6.91
N ASP A 58 -1.93 11.35 -6.51
CA ASP A 58 -2.99 10.68 -5.78
C ASP A 58 -2.47 9.74 -4.68
N ARG A 59 -3.32 9.50 -3.68
CA ARG A 59 -3.07 8.55 -2.60
C ARG A 59 -4.36 7.92 -2.12
N VAL A 60 -4.37 6.59 -2.09
CA VAL A 60 -5.42 5.80 -1.44
C VAL A 60 -4.83 4.97 -0.31
N ALA A 61 -5.55 4.85 0.80
CA ALA A 61 -5.09 4.09 1.97
C ALA A 61 -6.23 3.32 2.64
N LYS A 62 -5.88 2.21 3.28
CA LYS A 62 -6.79 1.37 4.06
C LYS A 62 -6.07 0.80 5.28
N ARG A 63 -6.74 0.79 6.42
CA ARG A 63 -6.27 0.05 7.61
C ARG A 63 -6.44 -1.45 7.40
N VAL A 64 -5.41 -2.21 7.75
CA VAL A 64 -5.39 -3.67 7.68
C VAL A 64 -4.93 -4.25 9.02
N VAL A 65 -5.51 -5.37 9.41
CA VAL A 65 -5.10 -6.13 10.59
C VAL A 65 -4.41 -7.39 10.09
N VAL A 66 -3.17 -7.58 10.54
CA VAL A 66 -2.37 -8.79 10.32
C VAL A 66 -2.51 -9.65 11.56
N GLN A 67 -2.84 -10.92 11.38
CA GLN A 67 -3.00 -11.90 12.46
C GLN A 67 -1.97 -13.01 12.30
#